data_AF-V6TYY9-F1
#
_entry.id   AF-V6TYY9-F1
#
_cell.length_a   1.000
_cell.length_b   1.000
_cell.length_c   1.000
_cell.angle_alpha   90.00
_cell.angle_beta   90.00
_cell.angle_gamma   90.00
#
_symmetry.space_group_name_H-M   'P 1'
#
loop_
_entity.id
_entity.type
_entity.pdbx_description
1 polymer ?
#
loop_
_entity_poly.entity_id
_entity_poly.type
_entity_poly.pdbx_seq_one_letter_code
_entity_poly.pdbx_strand_id
1 'polypeptide(L)'
;MITVDNNINKPLLLINSIEIVFNVMLYGHERLNLTGLGIVSHKMSSGGHHYIFKYIIVGDSAVGKSCLLLRFVEQKFIPLHDVTVGVEFCNKTLQVPSKDGSEKTIKVQIWDTAGQEQFRSITRSYYRGAAGALLVYDVTNRSSFEALEGWLKDMLAGVGMEASPNGVSGMVIMLVGNKTDLEHKRKVSREEGEQFARDHGLLFIETSAKDNLNVSESFNETARAILEKVETGEIDCVSKDSGVKAGALNMSAAATTTPSTDSTFGNCSC
;
A
#
# COMPACT_ATOMS: atom_id res chain seq x y z
N MET A 1 53.21 -28.48 -5.56
CA MET A 1 52.51 -29.60 -6.22
C MET A 1 51.44 -30.10 -5.28
N ILE A 2 50.32 -30.58 -5.83
CA ILE A 2 49.05 -30.99 -5.17
C ILE A 2 47.99 -29.86 -5.28
N THR A 3 47.31 -29.72 -6.41
CA THR A 3 46.07 -30.36 -6.94
C THR A 3 44.88 -29.42 -6.71
N VAL A 4 44.34 -28.90 -7.81
CA VAL A 4 43.10 -28.13 -7.87
C VAL A 4 41.95 -29.13 -7.75
N ASP A 5 41.19 -29.06 -6.65
CA ASP A 5 39.90 -29.75 -6.57
C ASP A 5 38.84 -28.91 -7.30
N ASN A 6 38.53 -29.35 -8.52
CA ASN A 6 37.43 -28.87 -9.33
C ASN A 6 36.13 -29.54 -8.91
N ASN A 7 35.44 -29.00 -7.90
CA ASN A 7 33.98 -28.99 -7.81
C ASN A 7 33.54 -28.31 -6.51
N ILE A 8 32.94 -27.13 -6.62
CA ILE A 8 31.61 -26.80 -6.08
C ILE A 8 31.19 -25.50 -6.77
N ASN A 9 30.20 -25.63 -7.65
CA ASN A 9 29.37 -24.54 -8.11
C ASN A 9 28.74 -23.85 -6.89
N LYS A 10 29.23 -22.66 -6.53
CA LYS A 10 28.51 -21.48 -5.99
C LYS A 10 29.51 -20.50 -5.34
N PRO A 11 29.58 -19.25 -5.81
CA PRO A 11 29.71 -18.13 -4.89
C PRO A 11 28.58 -17.12 -5.15
N LEU A 12 27.71 -16.92 -4.15
CA LEU A 12 27.76 -15.75 -3.26
C LEU A 12 27.55 -14.42 -4.00
N LEU A 13 26.29 -14.11 -4.31
CA LEU A 13 25.81 -12.73 -4.38
C LEU A 13 25.22 -12.35 -3.02
N LEU A 14 26.08 -12.34 -2.00
CA LEU A 14 25.87 -11.52 -0.80
C LEU A 14 26.36 -10.12 -1.14
N ILE A 15 25.61 -9.41 -1.99
CA ILE A 15 25.76 -7.97 -2.09
C ILE A 15 25.11 -7.42 -0.82
N ASN A 16 25.93 -6.79 0.02
CA ASN A 16 25.49 -6.23 1.30
C ASN A 16 24.23 -5.39 1.09
N SER A 17 23.15 -5.78 1.76
CA SER A 17 21.79 -5.22 1.60
C SER A 17 21.70 -3.71 1.86
N ILE A 18 22.73 -3.11 2.47
CA ILE A 18 22.88 -1.66 2.66
C ILE A 18 23.14 -0.96 1.32
N GLU A 19 23.92 -1.55 0.41
CA GLU A 19 24.30 -0.91 -0.86
C GLU A 19 23.12 -0.79 -1.84
N ILE A 20 22.18 -1.73 -1.80
CA ILE A 20 20.98 -1.71 -2.66
C ILE A 20 20.03 -0.59 -2.21
N VAL A 21 19.80 -0.48 -0.90
CA VAL A 21 18.94 0.57 -0.31
C VAL A 21 19.58 1.95 -0.50
N PHE A 22 20.91 2.06 -0.35
CA PHE A 22 21.66 3.30 -0.54
C PHE A 22 21.63 3.76 -2.01
N ASN A 23 21.73 2.84 -2.97
CA ASN A 23 21.63 3.16 -4.40
C ASN A 23 20.22 3.59 -4.83
N VAL A 24 19.16 3.04 -4.23
CA VAL A 24 17.77 3.49 -4.47
C VAL A 24 17.52 4.88 -3.88
N MET A 25 18.11 5.21 -2.72
CA MET A 25 18.00 6.55 -2.12
C MET A 25 18.75 7.65 -2.89
N LEU A 26 19.94 7.35 -3.43
CA LEU A 26 20.78 8.40 -4.04
C LEU A 26 20.52 8.64 -5.53
N TYR A 27 20.12 7.62 -6.30
CA TYR A 27 20.14 7.73 -7.77
C TYR A 27 18.77 7.89 -8.45
N GLY A 28 17.66 7.80 -7.70
CA GLY A 28 16.33 7.84 -8.29
C GLY A 28 16.04 6.64 -9.21
N HIS A 29 14.76 6.36 -9.41
CA HIS A 29 14.24 5.11 -10.00
C HIS A 29 14.63 4.88 -11.49
N GLU A 30 15.34 5.78 -12.17
CA GLU A 30 15.51 5.71 -13.63
C GLU A 30 16.65 4.82 -14.15
N ARG A 31 17.51 4.21 -13.31
CA ARG A 31 18.66 3.45 -13.83
C ARG A 31 19.00 2.09 -13.19
N LEU A 32 18.13 1.49 -12.40
CA LEU A 32 18.35 0.10 -11.95
C LEU A 32 17.47 -0.87 -12.75
N ASN A 33 18.06 -1.50 -13.77
CA ASN A 33 17.48 -2.62 -14.50
C ASN A 33 17.44 -3.85 -13.58
N LEU A 34 16.38 -3.97 -12.77
CA LEU A 34 16.18 -5.03 -11.77
C LEU A 34 15.48 -6.29 -12.33
N THR A 35 15.86 -6.74 -13.54
CA THR A 35 15.28 -7.95 -14.14
C THR A 35 15.71 -9.26 -13.45
N GLY A 36 16.66 -9.22 -12.50
CA GLY A 36 17.22 -10.40 -11.83
C GLY A 36 16.57 -10.82 -10.51
N LEU A 37 15.55 -10.12 -10.00
CA LEU A 37 14.91 -10.39 -8.70
C LEU A 37 13.46 -10.89 -8.81
N GLY A 38 13.01 -11.29 -10.00
CA GLY A 38 11.63 -11.73 -10.19
C GLY A 38 10.60 -10.60 -10.05
N ILE A 39 11.03 -9.35 -10.21
CA ILE A 39 10.12 -8.19 -10.26
C ILE A 39 9.36 -8.24 -11.59
N VAL A 40 8.18 -8.84 -11.57
CA VAL A 40 7.23 -8.75 -12.68
C VAL A 40 6.61 -7.35 -12.62
N SER A 41 7.18 -6.42 -13.38
CA SER A 41 6.46 -5.22 -13.79
C SER A 41 5.33 -5.68 -14.72
N HIS A 42 4.13 -5.88 -14.17
CA HIS A 42 2.96 -6.15 -15.00
C HIS A 42 2.71 -4.95 -15.91
N LYS A 43 2.99 -5.13 -17.20
CA LYS A 43 2.76 -4.14 -18.23
C LYS A 43 1.27 -3.78 -18.25
N MET A 44 1.03 -2.49 -18.11
CA MET A 44 -0.27 -1.80 -18.01
C MET A 44 -1.31 -2.27 -19.03
N SER A 45 -2.57 -2.39 -18.57
CA SER A 45 -3.69 -1.99 -19.40
C SER A 45 -3.59 -0.48 -19.61
N SER A 46 -3.58 -0.04 -20.87
CA SER A 46 -3.50 1.37 -21.30
C SER A 46 -4.82 2.13 -21.05
N GLY A 47 -5.48 1.86 -19.92
CA GLY A 47 -6.64 2.62 -19.46
C GLY A 47 -6.18 3.82 -18.63
N GLY A 48 -6.81 4.98 -18.84
CA GLY A 48 -6.68 6.08 -17.90
C GLY A 48 -7.16 5.66 -16.49
N HIS A 49 -6.72 6.39 -15.47
CA HIS A 49 -7.21 6.24 -14.10
C HIS A 49 -7.73 7.59 -13.61
N HIS A 50 -8.71 7.56 -12.71
CA HIS A 50 -9.26 8.75 -12.06
C HIS A 50 -8.36 9.18 -10.91
N TYR A 51 -7.85 8.22 -10.14
CA TYR A 51 -7.00 8.48 -8.98
C TYR A 51 -5.83 7.51 -8.90
N ILE A 52 -4.75 7.97 -8.28
CA ILE A 52 -3.65 7.14 -7.80
C ILE A 52 -3.66 7.20 -6.28
N PHE A 53 -3.74 6.05 -5.62
CA PHE A 53 -3.65 5.95 -4.16
C PHE A 53 -2.34 5.29 -3.74
N LYS A 54 -1.65 5.90 -2.79
CA LYS A 54 -0.45 5.32 -2.17
C LYS A 54 -0.81 4.52 -0.92
N TYR A 55 -0.47 3.23 -0.92
CA TYR A 55 -0.69 2.27 0.16
C TYR A 55 0.63 1.83 0.76
N ILE A 56 0.64 1.63 2.07
CA ILE A 56 1.73 0.95 2.78
C ILE A 56 1.19 -0.30 3.47
N ILE A 57 2.00 -1.36 3.55
CA ILE A 57 1.70 -2.53 4.37
C ILE A 57 2.72 -2.57 5.51
N VAL A 58 2.23 -2.58 6.75
CA VAL A 58 3.04 -2.49 7.97
C VAL A 58 2.62 -3.55 8.99
N GLY A 59 3.54 -3.91 9.88
CA GLY A 59 3.35 -4.97 10.89
C GLY A 59 4.61 -5.80 11.07
N ASP A 60 4.61 -6.65 12.09
CA ASP A 60 5.78 -7.46 12.47
C ASP A 60 6.30 -8.36 11.35
N SER A 61 7.54 -8.85 11.50
CA SER A 61 8.08 -9.87 10.62
C SER A 61 7.22 -11.14 10.65
N ALA A 62 7.18 -11.86 9.53
CA ALA A 62 6.45 -13.12 9.37
C ALA A 62 4.91 -13.08 9.57
N VAL A 63 4.27 -11.91 9.75
CA VAL A 63 2.79 -11.82 9.81
C VAL A 63 2.10 -12.08 8.46
N GLY A 64 2.86 -12.05 7.35
CA GLY A 64 2.38 -12.41 6.01
C GLY A 64 2.04 -11.23 5.09
N LYS A 65 2.68 -10.06 5.29
CA LYS A 65 2.52 -8.86 4.46
C LYS A 65 2.80 -9.12 2.97
N SER A 66 3.99 -9.66 2.67
CA SER A 66 4.37 -10.02 1.29
C SER A 66 3.47 -11.11 0.72
N CYS A 67 3.01 -12.07 1.54
CA CYS A 67 2.05 -13.08 1.10
C CYS A 67 0.70 -12.48 0.70
N LEU A 68 0.20 -11.51 1.47
CA LEU A 68 -1.03 -10.79 1.14
C LEU A 68 -0.87 -9.99 -0.16
N LEU A 69 0.25 -9.27 -0.32
CA LEU A 69 0.53 -8.52 -1.54
C LEU A 69 0.63 -9.44 -2.76
N LEU A 70 1.42 -10.51 -2.67
CA LEU A 70 1.57 -11.49 -3.75
C LEU A 70 0.24 -12.14 -4.10
N ARG A 71 -0.55 -12.53 -3.09
CA ARG A 71 -1.86 -13.11 -3.32
C ARG A 71 -2.79 -12.12 -4.00
N PHE A 72 -2.80 -10.87 -3.56
CA PHE A 72 -3.61 -9.83 -4.17
C PHE A 72 -3.23 -9.61 -5.64
N VAL A 73 -1.95 -9.46 -5.94
CA VAL A 73 -1.47 -9.08 -7.28
C VAL A 73 -1.44 -10.24 -8.25
N GLU A 74 -0.85 -11.37 -7.85
CA GLU A 74 -0.58 -12.49 -8.74
C GLU A 74 -1.54 -13.67 -8.55
N GLN A 75 -2.45 -13.61 -7.57
CA GLN A 75 -3.30 -14.74 -7.18
C GLN A 75 -2.48 -15.99 -6.84
N LYS A 76 -1.27 -15.82 -6.30
CA LYS A 76 -0.36 -16.90 -5.87
C LYS A 76 -0.13 -16.88 -4.36
N PHE A 77 0.25 -18.04 -3.82
CA PHE A 77 0.77 -18.18 -2.47
C PHE A 77 1.99 -19.08 -2.48
N ILE A 78 3.05 -18.64 -1.80
CA ILE A 78 4.28 -19.40 -1.63
C ILE A 78 4.41 -19.65 -0.11
N PRO A 79 4.47 -20.91 0.35
CA PRO A 79 4.49 -21.21 1.79
C PRO A 79 5.81 -20.82 2.49
N LEU A 80 6.95 -20.99 1.80
CA LEU A 80 8.25 -20.50 2.26
C LEU A 80 8.48 -19.13 1.62
N HIS A 81 8.30 -18.07 2.40
CA HIS A 81 8.81 -16.75 2.04
C HIS A 81 10.04 -16.46 2.88
N ASP A 82 11.12 -16.07 2.19
CA ASP A 82 12.28 -15.49 2.86
C ASP A 82 11.88 -14.16 3.52
N VAL A 83 12.59 -13.77 4.57
CA VAL A 83 12.33 -12.49 5.23
C VAL A 83 12.53 -11.36 4.23
N THR A 84 11.53 -10.48 4.10
CA THR A 84 11.60 -9.31 3.21
C THR A 84 12.78 -8.42 3.61
N VAL A 85 13.77 -8.30 2.72
CA VAL A 85 14.91 -7.41 2.89
C VAL A 85 14.61 -6.11 2.13
N GLY A 86 14.31 -5.04 2.87
CA GLY A 86 14.02 -3.72 2.28
C GLY A 86 12.53 -3.47 2.04
N VAL A 87 12.20 -2.89 0.89
CA VAL A 87 10.83 -2.47 0.52
C VAL A 87 10.52 -2.95 -0.90
N GLU A 88 9.39 -3.64 -1.07
CA GLU A 88 8.88 -4.03 -2.39
C GLU A 88 7.80 -3.06 -2.86
N PHE A 89 7.73 -2.82 -4.17
CA PHE A 89 6.78 -1.89 -4.77
C PHE A 89 5.94 -2.58 -5.84
N CYS A 90 4.62 -2.42 -5.77
CA CYS A 90 3.70 -2.97 -6.75
C CYS A 90 2.61 -1.95 -7.15
N ASN A 91 2.01 -2.13 -8.33
CA ASN A 91 0.82 -1.38 -8.73
C ASN A 91 -0.31 -2.34 -9.11
N LYS A 92 -1.54 -2.01 -8.71
CA LYS A 92 -2.74 -2.70 -9.18
C LYS A 92 -3.86 -1.71 -9.42
N THR A 93 -4.57 -1.88 -10.53
CA THR A 93 -5.75 -1.07 -10.87
C THR A 93 -7.00 -1.74 -10.33
N LEU A 94 -7.84 -0.98 -9.63
CA LEU A 94 -9.11 -1.38 -9.06
C LEU A 94 -10.23 -0.60 -9.72
N GLN A 95 -11.39 -1.24 -9.88
CA GLN A 95 -12.65 -0.53 -10.15
C GLN A 95 -13.39 -0.41 -8.82
N VAL A 96 -13.66 0.83 -8.42
CA VAL A 96 -14.28 1.14 -7.13
C VAL A 96 -15.56 1.92 -7.39
N PRO A 97 -16.72 1.48 -6.87
CA PRO A 97 -17.97 2.23 -7.01
C PRO A 97 -17.90 3.53 -6.21
N SER A 98 -18.34 4.61 -6.82
CA SER A 98 -18.48 5.95 -6.23
C SER A 98 -19.90 6.17 -5.70
N LYS A 99 -20.05 7.14 -4.79
CA LYS A 99 -21.37 7.57 -4.28
C LYS A 99 -22.30 8.10 -5.37
N ASP A 100 -21.74 8.63 -6.46
CA ASP A 100 -22.50 9.11 -7.62
C ASP A 100 -23.09 7.96 -8.49
N GLY A 101 -22.80 6.70 -8.14
CA GLY A 101 -23.24 5.51 -8.87
C GLY A 101 -22.34 5.12 -10.05
N SER A 102 -21.29 5.89 -10.32
CA SER A 102 -20.28 5.57 -11.34
C SER A 102 -19.17 4.67 -10.78
N GLU A 103 -18.47 3.97 -11.66
CA GLU A 103 -17.23 3.27 -11.29
C GLU A 103 -16.02 4.18 -11.53
N LYS A 104 -15.17 4.31 -10.51
CA LYS A 104 -13.88 4.99 -10.63
C LYS A 104 -12.77 3.95 -10.75
N THR A 105 -12.00 4.08 -11.82
CA THR A 105 -10.73 3.36 -11.99
C THR A 105 -9.64 3.99 -11.13
N ILE A 106 -9.14 3.24 -10.15
CA ILE A 106 -8.14 3.67 -9.17
C ILE A 106 -6.87 2.86 -9.33
N LYS A 107 -5.73 3.53 -9.54
CA LYS A 107 -4.42 2.88 -9.53
C LYS A 107 -3.86 2.89 -8.11
N VAL A 108 -3.83 1.74 -7.46
CA VAL A 108 -3.21 1.60 -6.14
C VAL A 108 -1.73 1.28 -6.32
N GLN A 109 -0.89 2.05 -5.65
CA GLN A 109 0.55 1.86 -5.56
C GLN A 109 0.86 1.36 -4.16
N ILE A 110 1.47 0.18 -4.03
CA ILE A 110 1.61 -0.51 -2.75
C ILE A 110 3.09 -0.67 -2.42
N TRP A 111 3.48 -0.21 -1.25
CA TRP A 111 4.80 -0.42 -0.67
C TRP A 111 4.69 -1.48 0.43
N ASP A 112 5.25 -2.66 0.18
CA ASP A 112 5.43 -3.70 1.20
C ASP A 112 6.73 -3.46 1.94
N THR A 113 6.66 -3.38 3.27
CA THR A 113 7.79 -2.96 4.10
C THR A 113 8.34 -4.13 4.91
N ALA A 114 9.65 -4.16 5.13
CA ALA A 114 10.25 -5.11 6.06
C ALA A 114 9.65 -4.93 7.47
N GLY A 115 9.24 -6.05 8.07
CA GLY A 115 8.64 -6.07 9.41
C GLY A 115 9.63 -6.15 10.57
N GLN A 116 10.94 -6.04 10.31
CA GLN A 116 11.92 -6.05 11.39
C GLN A 116 12.11 -4.66 11.98
N GLU A 117 12.16 -4.58 13.31
CA GLU A 117 12.35 -3.32 14.03
C GLU A 117 13.65 -2.59 13.64
N GLN A 118 14.67 -3.32 13.19
CA GLN A 118 15.98 -2.80 12.80
C GLN A 118 15.94 -1.86 11.58
N PHE A 119 14.87 -1.92 10.79
CA PHE A 119 14.68 -1.07 9.61
C PHE A 119 13.68 0.07 9.82
N ARG A 120 13.10 0.22 11.03
CA ARG A 120 12.03 1.21 11.32
C ARG A 120 12.38 2.65 10.91
N SER A 121 13.64 3.08 11.06
CA SER A 121 14.09 4.41 10.65
C SER A 121 14.08 4.62 9.13
N ILE A 122 14.40 3.57 8.36
CA ILE A 122 14.38 3.56 6.90
C ILE A 122 12.93 3.55 6.40
N THR A 123 12.06 2.76 7.04
CA THR A 123 10.66 2.60 6.65
C THR A 123 9.84 3.89 6.79
N ARG A 124 10.14 4.76 7.75
CA ARG A 124 9.40 6.02 7.98
C ARG A 124 9.35 6.94 6.74
N SER A 125 10.41 6.96 5.93
CA SER A 125 10.45 7.75 4.69
C SER A 125 9.38 7.31 3.68
N TYR A 126 8.99 6.03 3.69
CA TYR A 126 7.96 5.48 2.81
C TYR A 126 6.55 5.78 3.29
N TYR A 127 6.36 6.08 4.58
CA TYR A 127 5.05 6.40 5.14
C TYR A 127 4.53 7.75 4.67
N ARG A 128 5.44 8.72 4.42
CA ARG A 128 5.05 10.08 4.00
C ARG A 128 4.14 10.06 2.77
N GLY A 129 3.00 10.72 2.89
CA GLY A 129 2.01 10.81 1.82
C GLY A 129 1.35 9.46 1.51
N ALA A 130 1.16 8.58 2.50
CA ALA A 130 0.28 7.42 2.33
C ALA A 130 -1.18 7.82 2.49
N ALA A 131 -2.03 7.39 1.57
CA ALA A 131 -3.49 7.55 1.66
C ALA A 131 -4.15 6.37 2.38
N GLY A 132 -3.57 5.18 2.22
CA GLY A 132 -4.04 3.93 2.82
C GLY A 132 -2.92 3.17 3.54
N ALA A 133 -3.27 2.46 4.61
CA ALA A 133 -2.39 1.43 5.18
C ALA A 133 -3.15 0.14 5.47
N LEU A 134 -2.45 -0.98 5.29
CA LEU A 134 -2.81 -2.24 5.89
C LEU A 134 -1.88 -2.48 7.08
N LEU A 135 -2.45 -2.51 8.28
CA LEU A 135 -1.77 -2.82 9.53
C LEU A 135 -2.04 -4.29 9.86
N VAL A 136 -1.02 -5.14 9.72
CA VAL A 136 -1.19 -6.60 9.68
C VAL A 136 -0.62 -7.26 10.93
N TYR A 137 -1.40 -8.16 11.54
CA TYR A 137 -0.94 -9.10 12.56
C TYR A 137 -1.28 -10.55 12.18
N ASP A 138 -0.67 -11.51 12.86
CA ASP A 138 -0.95 -12.94 12.71
C ASP A 138 -1.84 -13.41 13.88
N VAL A 139 -3.03 -13.96 13.57
CA VAL A 139 -3.98 -14.41 14.60
C VAL A 139 -3.44 -15.54 15.49
N THR A 140 -2.38 -16.23 15.04
CA THR A 140 -1.69 -17.30 15.79
C THR A 140 -0.51 -16.78 16.61
N ASN A 141 -0.15 -15.50 16.47
CA ASN A 141 0.97 -14.87 17.16
C ASN A 141 0.55 -13.63 17.96
N ARG A 142 0.29 -13.83 19.26
CA ARG A 142 -0.07 -12.79 20.22
C ARG A 142 0.91 -11.61 20.25
N SER A 143 2.22 -11.84 20.14
CA SER A 143 3.20 -10.75 20.21
C SER A 143 3.05 -9.78 19.03
N SER A 144 2.65 -10.29 17.85
CA SER A 144 2.42 -9.44 16.68
C SER A 144 1.20 -8.53 16.83
N PHE A 145 0.21 -8.96 17.63
CA PHE A 145 -0.95 -8.14 17.97
C PHE A 145 -0.59 -7.07 19.02
N GLU A 146 0.18 -7.44 20.05
CA GLU A 146 0.66 -6.50 21.07
C GLU A 146 1.60 -5.42 20.48
N ALA A 147 2.29 -5.72 19.39
CA ALA A 147 3.14 -4.77 18.67
C ALA A 147 2.36 -3.74 17.83
N LEU A 148 1.06 -3.94 17.59
CA LEU A 148 0.24 -3.06 16.73
C LEU A 148 0.26 -1.60 17.17
N GLU A 149 0.21 -1.35 18.48
CA GLU A 149 0.25 -0.02 19.07
C GLU A 149 1.51 0.75 18.63
N GLY A 150 2.66 0.07 18.68
CA GLY A 150 3.94 0.64 18.26
C GLY A 150 3.98 0.92 16.77
N TRP A 151 3.49 0.00 15.94
CA TRP A 151 3.41 0.17 14.49
C TRP A 151 2.49 1.32 14.09
N LEU A 152 1.32 1.42 14.73
CA LEU A 152 0.37 2.50 14.51
C LEU A 152 1.02 3.84 14.86
N LYS A 153 1.63 3.95 16.04
CA LYS A 153 2.33 5.17 16.48
C LYS A 153 3.46 5.58 15.52
N ASP A 154 4.29 4.62 15.10
CA ASP A 154 5.39 4.89 14.17
C ASP A 154 4.90 5.35 12.79
N MET A 155 3.80 4.76 12.32
CA MET A 155 3.17 5.14 11.06
C MET A 155 2.61 6.56 11.13
N LEU A 156 1.86 6.89 12.18
CA LEU A 156 1.29 8.23 12.40
C LEU A 156 2.36 9.31 12.51
N ALA A 157 3.43 9.03 13.26
CA ALA A 157 4.58 9.92 13.31
C ALA A 157 5.23 10.13 11.93
N GLY A 158 5.29 9.10 11.09
CA GLY A 158 5.86 9.18 9.73
C GLY A 158 5.03 10.00 8.74
N VAL A 159 3.71 10.08 8.93
CA VAL A 159 2.82 10.96 8.13
C VAL A 159 2.68 12.37 8.74
N GLY A 160 3.31 12.65 9.88
CA GLY A 160 3.20 13.94 10.56
C GLY A 160 1.82 14.17 11.18
N MET A 161 1.13 13.09 11.57
CA MET A 161 -0.20 13.14 12.16
C MET A 161 -0.15 12.68 13.61
N GLU A 162 -1.04 13.21 14.43
CA GLU A 162 -1.29 12.69 15.77
C GLU A 162 -2.57 11.85 15.77
N ALA A 163 -2.58 10.80 16.59
CA ALA A 163 -3.78 10.02 16.84
C ALA A 163 -4.83 10.93 17.50
N SER A 164 -5.97 11.12 16.84
CA SER A 164 -7.12 11.81 17.43
C SER A 164 -8.13 10.77 17.94
N PRO A 165 -8.86 11.04 19.04
CA PRO A 165 -9.96 10.19 19.49
C PRO A 165 -11.04 9.92 18.42
N ASN A 166 -11.09 10.75 17.37
CA ASN A 166 -12.05 10.64 16.26
C ASN A 166 -11.44 9.98 15.01
N GLY A 167 -10.31 9.27 15.15
CA GLY A 167 -9.62 8.58 14.08
C GLY A 167 -8.44 9.36 13.47
N VAL A 168 -7.82 8.77 12.46
CA VAL A 168 -6.66 9.34 11.78
C VAL A 168 -7.16 10.24 10.65
N SER A 169 -7.18 11.55 10.90
CA SER A 169 -7.56 12.54 9.88
C SER A 169 -6.60 12.44 8.70
N GLY A 170 -7.09 12.33 7.47
CA GLY A 170 -6.27 12.33 6.25
C GLY A 170 -5.68 10.99 5.79
N MET A 171 -5.90 9.88 6.50
CA MET A 171 -5.49 8.52 6.08
C MET A 171 -6.60 7.50 6.39
N VAL A 172 -6.66 6.40 5.63
CA VAL A 172 -7.49 5.23 5.94
C VAL A 172 -6.58 4.07 6.33
N ILE A 173 -6.89 3.41 7.45
CA ILE A 173 -6.09 2.29 7.95
C ILE A 173 -7.02 1.09 8.12
N MET A 174 -6.61 -0.03 7.53
CA MET A 174 -7.26 -1.33 7.65
C MET A 174 -6.41 -2.21 8.57
N LEU A 175 -6.96 -2.56 9.74
CA LEU A 175 -6.41 -3.61 10.59
C LEU A 175 -6.73 -4.98 9.97
N VAL A 176 -5.69 -5.79 9.78
CA VAL A 176 -5.79 -7.10 9.12
C VAL A 176 -5.33 -8.21 10.06
N GLY A 177 -6.26 -9.04 10.51
CA GLY A 177 -5.96 -10.29 11.23
C GLY A 177 -5.69 -11.43 10.24
N ASN A 178 -4.43 -11.72 9.96
CA ASN A 178 -4.05 -12.68 8.93
C ASN A 178 -3.84 -14.11 9.47
N LYS A 179 -3.82 -15.08 8.54
CA LYS A 179 -3.61 -16.53 8.78
C LYS A 179 -4.77 -17.23 9.50
N THR A 180 -6.01 -16.82 9.22
CA THR A 180 -7.20 -17.49 9.75
C THR A 180 -7.38 -18.94 9.30
N ASP A 181 -6.64 -19.38 8.28
CA ASP A 181 -6.54 -20.80 7.91
C ASP A 181 -5.93 -21.68 9.02
N LEU A 182 -5.28 -21.06 10.01
CA LEU A 182 -4.69 -21.72 11.18
C LEU A 182 -5.54 -21.54 12.44
N GLU A 183 -6.87 -21.63 12.32
CA GLU A 183 -7.82 -21.42 13.43
C GLU A 183 -7.50 -22.22 14.70
N HIS A 184 -7.06 -23.47 14.55
CA HIS A 184 -6.64 -24.35 15.65
C HIS A 184 -5.41 -23.84 16.45
N LYS A 185 -4.68 -22.85 15.94
CA LYS A 185 -3.54 -22.19 16.60
C LYS A 185 -3.84 -20.75 17.00
N ARG A 186 -5.10 -20.30 16.88
CA ARG A 186 -5.50 -18.92 17.19
C ARG A 186 -5.12 -18.57 18.63
N LYS A 187 -4.48 -17.41 18.79
CA LYS A 187 -4.10 -16.81 20.07
C LYS A 187 -4.71 -15.43 20.30
N VAL A 188 -5.32 -14.85 19.25
CA VAL A 188 -6.01 -13.55 19.28
C VAL A 188 -7.41 -13.77 18.75
N SER A 189 -8.41 -13.46 19.57
CA SER A 189 -9.81 -13.62 19.16
C SER A 189 -10.19 -12.56 18.13
N ARG A 190 -11.26 -12.81 17.38
CA ARG A 190 -11.78 -11.81 16.42
C ARG A 190 -12.25 -10.56 17.16
N GLU A 191 -12.87 -10.74 18.33
CA GLU A 191 -13.40 -9.68 19.17
C GLU A 191 -12.28 -8.75 19.68
N GLU A 192 -11.09 -9.29 20.01
CA GLU A 192 -9.93 -8.47 20.37
C GLU A 192 -9.49 -7.58 19.20
N GLY A 193 -9.45 -8.13 17.98
CA GLY A 193 -9.13 -7.36 16.76
C GLY A 193 -10.16 -6.28 16.46
N GLU A 194 -11.45 -6.62 16.54
CA GLU A 194 -12.54 -5.66 16.36
C GLU A 194 -12.52 -4.55 17.42
N GLN A 195 -12.21 -4.90 18.68
CA GLN A 195 -12.09 -3.92 19.75
C GLN A 195 -10.93 -2.97 19.51
N PHE A 196 -9.74 -3.48 19.18
CA PHE A 196 -8.58 -2.65 18.85
C PHE A 196 -8.87 -1.68 17.70
N ALA A 197 -9.55 -2.16 16.65
CA ALA A 197 -9.93 -1.32 15.52
C ALA A 197 -10.92 -0.23 15.93
N ARG A 198 -11.94 -0.55 16.74
CA ARG A 198 -12.89 0.46 17.27
C ARG A 198 -12.19 1.52 18.11
N ASP A 199 -11.30 1.10 19.01
CA ASP A 199 -10.60 2.01 19.94
C ASP A 199 -9.70 3.02 19.20
N HIS A 200 -9.22 2.65 18.01
CA HIS A 200 -8.34 3.48 17.18
C HIS A 200 -9.02 4.07 15.93
N GLY A 201 -10.33 3.84 15.74
CA GLY A 201 -11.06 4.30 14.55
C GLY A 201 -10.55 3.72 13.23
N LEU A 202 -10.15 2.44 13.23
CA LEU A 202 -9.64 1.71 12.07
C LEU A 202 -10.75 0.84 11.44
N LEU A 203 -10.59 0.51 10.17
CA LEU A 203 -11.34 -0.59 9.57
C LEU A 203 -10.76 -1.93 10.07
N PHE A 204 -11.57 -3.00 10.07
CA PHE A 204 -11.10 -4.33 10.47
C PHE A 204 -11.57 -5.42 9.52
N ILE A 205 -10.66 -6.33 9.19
CA ILE A 205 -10.97 -7.54 8.44
C ILE A 205 -10.02 -8.69 8.82
N GLU A 206 -10.53 -9.91 8.86
CA GLU A 206 -9.68 -11.10 8.96
C GLU A 206 -9.42 -11.71 7.59
N THR A 207 -8.19 -12.16 7.33
CA THR A 207 -7.75 -12.67 6.03
C THR A 207 -6.99 -14.00 6.14
N SER A 208 -6.98 -14.74 5.04
CA SER A 208 -5.98 -15.78 4.80
C SER A 208 -5.37 -15.61 3.41
N ALA A 209 -4.08 -15.26 3.37
CA ALA A 209 -3.32 -15.25 2.11
C ALA A 209 -3.23 -16.65 1.48
N LYS A 210 -3.21 -17.70 2.30
CA LYS A 210 -3.14 -19.10 1.85
C LYS A 210 -4.43 -19.51 1.14
N ASP A 211 -5.57 -19.31 1.81
CA ASP A 211 -6.87 -19.73 1.31
C ASP A 211 -7.53 -18.67 0.40
N ASN A 212 -6.87 -17.53 0.18
CA ASN A 212 -7.37 -16.36 -0.55
C ASN A 212 -8.67 -15.78 0.05
N LEU A 213 -8.84 -15.91 1.36
CA LEU A 213 -9.99 -15.37 2.07
C LEU A 213 -9.78 -13.88 2.36
N ASN A 214 -10.74 -13.05 1.92
CA ASN A 214 -10.80 -11.60 2.18
C ASN A 214 -9.58 -10.79 1.73
N VAL A 215 -8.64 -11.37 0.98
CA VAL A 215 -7.42 -10.69 0.55
C VAL A 215 -7.78 -9.51 -0.34
N SER A 216 -8.50 -9.73 -1.44
CA SER A 216 -8.94 -8.65 -2.32
C SER A 216 -9.82 -7.63 -1.60
N GLU A 217 -10.68 -8.09 -0.69
CA GLU A 217 -11.60 -7.22 0.04
C GLU A 217 -10.85 -6.24 0.94
N SER A 218 -9.79 -6.68 1.62
CA SER A 218 -8.98 -5.79 2.47
C SER A 218 -8.42 -4.58 1.71
N PHE A 219 -7.99 -4.75 0.45
CA PHE A 219 -7.50 -3.65 -0.39
C PHE A 219 -8.63 -2.82 -1.00
N ASN A 220 -9.73 -3.46 -1.42
CA ASN A 220 -10.88 -2.80 -2.05
C ASN A 220 -11.67 -1.94 -1.06
N GLU A 221 -11.96 -2.43 0.15
CA GLU A 221 -12.63 -1.66 1.21
C GLU A 221 -11.82 -0.44 1.60
N THR A 222 -10.50 -0.61 1.72
CA THR A 222 -9.58 0.52 1.95
C THR A 222 -9.69 1.56 0.82
N ALA A 223 -9.81 1.11 -0.44
CA ALA A 223 -9.88 2.02 -1.58
C ALA A 223 -11.22 2.76 -1.61
N ARG A 224 -12.31 2.07 -1.29
CA ARG A 224 -13.65 2.64 -1.19
C ARG A 224 -13.71 3.71 -0.11
N ALA A 225 -13.17 3.43 1.08
CA ALA A 225 -13.14 4.39 2.17
C ALA A 225 -12.26 5.63 1.85
N ILE A 226 -11.13 5.45 1.14
CA ILE A 226 -10.33 6.60 0.68
C ILE A 226 -11.10 7.42 -0.36
N LEU A 227 -11.72 6.76 -1.34
CA LEU A 227 -12.52 7.44 -2.37
C LEU A 227 -13.65 8.25 -1.74
N GLU A 228 -14.35 7.68 -0.76
CA GLU A 228 -15.39 8.37 0.00
C GLU A 228 -14.86 9.63 0.68
N LYS A 229 -13.71 9.55 1.36
CA LYS A 229 -13.07 10.72 1.99
C LYS A 229 -12.62 11.78 0.98
N VAL A 230 -12.22 11.38 -0.23
CA VAL A 230 -11.91 12.31 -1.32
C VAL A 230 -13.18 13.01 -1.80
N GLU A 231 -14.29 12.28 -1.94
CA GLU A 231 -15.59 12.83 -2.36
C GLU A 231 -16.23 13.74 -1.31
N THR A 232 -16.02 13.50 -0.02
CA THR A 232 -16.46 14.38 1.06
C THR A 232 -15.54 15.58 1.28
N GLY A 233 -14.37 15.62 0.62
CA GLY A 233 -13.38 16.68 0.77
C GLY A 233 -12.51 16.57 2.03
N GLU A 234 -12.59 15.47 2.78
CA GLU A 234 -11.73 15.19 3.93
C GLU A 234 -10.29 14.88 3.52
N ILE A 235 -10.09 14.30 2.33
CA ILE A 235 -8.78 14.08 1.72
C ILE A 235 -8.69 14.91 0.44
N ASP A 236 -7.81 15.90 0.44
CA ASP A 236 -7.52 16.70 -0.74
C ASP A 236 -6.64 15.91 -1.73
N CYS A 237 -7.05 15.84 -3.00
CA CYS A 237 -6.33 15.17 -4.08
C CYS A 237 -5.43 16.12 -4.90
N VAL A 238 -5.40 17.41 -4.55
CA VAL A 238 -4.63 18.46 -5.24
C VAL A 238 -3.33 18.82 -4.51
N SER A 239 -3.27 18.63 -3.20
CA SER A 239 -2.07 18.96 -2.42
C SER A 239 -0.89 18.05 -2.76
N LYS A 240 0.31 18.64 -2.93
CA LYS A 240 1.53 17.90 -3.31
C LYS A 240 2.00 16.88 -2.27
N ASP A 241 1.53 17.01 -1.02
CA ASP A 241 1.85 16.12 0.09
C ASP A 241 0.78 15.04 0.34
N SER A 242 -0.34 15.06 -0.40
CA SER A 242 -1.39 14.04 -0.30
C SER A 242 -0.97 12.71 -0.93
N GLY A 243 -1.36 11.63 -0.27
CA GLY A 243 -1.22 10.28 -0.83
C GLY A 243 -2.19 9.93 -1.95
N VAL A 244 -3.09 10.85 -2.27
CA VAL A 244 -4.01 10.76 -3.40
C VAL A 244 -3.58 11.73 -4.48
N LYS A 245 -3.45 11.23 -5.73
CA LYS A 245 -3.19 12.06 -6.91
C LYS A 245 -4.31 11.91 -7.91
N ALA A 246 -4.78 13.01 -8.48
CA ALA A 246 -5.67 12.98 -9.64
C ALA A 246 -4.97 12.36 -10.85
N GLY A 247 -5.64 11.44 -11.51
CA GLY A 247 -5.19 10.77 -12.73
C GLY A 247 -5.68 11.44 -14.00
N ALA A 248 -5.23 10.93 -15.15
CA ALA A 248 -5.50 11.51 -16.45
C ALA A 248 -7.01 11.62 -16.81
N LEU A 249 -7.86 10.72 -16.29
CA LEU A 249 -9.31 10.76 -16.55
C LEU A 249 -10.01 11.94 -15.87
N ASN A 250 -9.49 12.41 -14.74
CA ASN A 250 -10.04 13.60 -14.06
C ASN A 250 -9.58 14.91 -14.75
N MET A 251 -8.41 14.90 -15.41
CA MET A 251 -7.93 16.08 -16.14
C MET A 251 -8.68 16.33 -17.46
N SER A 252 -9.18 15.27 -18.13
CA SER A 252 -9.96 15.44 -19.36
C SER A 252 -11.36 15.99 -19.12
N ALA A 253 -11.97 15.73 -17.96
CA ALA A 253 -13.31 16.25 -17.61
C ALA A 253 -13.29 17.76 -17.29
N ALA A 254 -12.18 18.28 -16.73
CA ALA A 254 -12.03 19.70 -16.41
C ALA A 254 -11.78 20.57 -17.66
N ALA A 255 -11.33 19.99 -18.79
CA ALA A 255 -11.01 20.72 -20.01
C ALA A 255 -12.23 21.06 -20.90
N THR A 256 -13.45 20.66 -20.52
CA THR A 256 -14.67 20.88 -21.34
C THR A 256 -15.50 22.09 -20.90
N THR A 257 -15.04 22.89 -19.94
CA THR A 257 -15.68 24.17 -19.55
C THR A 257 -14.80 25.37 -19.91
N THR A 258 -14.57 25.58 -21.21
CA THR A 258 -14.26 26.92 -21.72
C THR A 258 -15.57 27.66 -21.97
N PRO A 259 -15.82 28.84 -21.37
CA PRO A 259 -16.95 29.66 -21.78
C PRO A 259 -16.70 30.11 -23.22
N SER A 260 -17.61 29.76 -24.12
CA SER A 260 -17.67 30.32 -25.46
C SER A 260 -17.82 31.84 -25.35
N THR A 261 -16.76 32.57 -25.65
CA THR A 261 -16.83 34.01 -25.90
C THR A 261 -17.63 34.22 -27.18
N ASP A 262 -18.92 34.49 -27.02
CA ASP A 262 -19.82 34.85 -28.10
C ASP A 262 -19.50 36.29 -28.52
N SER A 263 -18.77 36.45 -29.61
CA SER A 263 -18.45 37.76 -30.19
C SER A 263 -19.61 38.24 -31.04
N THR A 264 -20.63 38.86 -30.42
CA THR A 264 -21.66 39.58 -31.15
C THR A 264 -21.13 40.97 -31.53
N PHE A 265 -20.90 41.18 -32.83
CA PHE A 265 -20.70 42.50 -33.43
C PHE A 265 -21.97 43.35 -33.22
N GLY A 266 -21.91 44.30 -32.29
CA GLY A 266 -22.89 45.37 -32.15
C GLY A 266 -22.31 46.67 -32.72
N ASN A 267 -22.73 47.03 -33.93
CA ASN A 267 -22.39 48.30 -34.57
C ASN A 267 -23.64 49.20 -34.53
N CYS A 268 -23.63 50.24 -33.71
CA CYS A 268 -24.56 51.38 -33.81
C CYS A 268 -23.85 52.62 -33.26
N SER A 269 -23.67 53.61 -34.13
CA SER A 269 -23.39 55.00 -33.78
C SER A 269 -24.39 55.87 -34.56
N CYS A 270 -24.70 57.01 -33.94
CA CYS A 270 -25.72 58.02 -34.19
C CYS A 270 -26.12 58.30 -35.65
#